data_AF-A0A8X8WQZ4-F1
#
_entry.id   AF-A0A8X8WQZ4-F1
#
_cell.length_a   1.000
_cell.length_b   1.000
_cell.length_c   1.000
_cell.angle_alpha   90.00
_cell.angle_beta   90.00
_cell.angle_gamma   90.00
#
_symmetry.space_group_name_H-M   'P 1'
#
loop_
_entity.id
_entity.type
_entity.pdbx_description
1 polymer ?
#
loop_
_entity_poly.entity_id
_entity_poly.type
_entity_poly.pdbx_seq_one_letter_code
_entity_poly.pdbx_strand_id
1 'polypeptide(L)'
;MFYLYVRVVKARDLPTNPDPYVEVKLGNYKGKTQRFDNKTSPEWNQVFAFSKHKIHSSTLEVSVRDKETLGRDNFLGRIQFDLNEIPTRLPPDSPLTH
;
A
#
# COMPACT_ATOMS: atom_id res chain seq x y z
N MET A 1 6.54 -11.41 17.45
CA MET A 1 5.39 -11.36 16.51
C MET A 1 5.77 -10.43 15.36
N PHE A 2 5.88 -10.93 14.12
CA PHE A 2 6.30 -10.11 12.97
C PHE A 2 5.09 -9.50 12.27
N TYR A 3 5.15 -8.20 12.00
CA TYR A 3 4.14 -7.47 11.25
C TYR A 3 4.76 -6.85 10.01
N LEU A 4 4.05 -6.93 8.89
CA LEU A 4 4.35 -6.17 7.70
C LEU A 4 3.63 -4.83 7.79
N TYR A 5 4.40 -3.74 7.75
CA TYR A 5 3.85 -2.39 7.74
C TYR A 5 3.93 -1.82 6.32
N VAL A 6 2.76 -1.57 5.73
CA VAL A 6 2.64 -0.93 4.42
C VAL A 6 2.16 0.50 4.65
N ARG A 7 3.04 1.47 4.42
CA ARG A 7 2.72 2.90 4.57
C ARG A 7 2.46 3.51 3.20
N VAL A 8 1.22 3.87 2.94
CA VAL A 8 0.84 4.65 1.77
C VAL A 8 0.98 6.13 2.12
N VAL A 9 2.04 6.77 1.60
CA VAL A 9 2.34 8.18 1.90
C VAL A 9 1.52 9.10 1.00
N LYS A 10 1.78 9.04 -0.31
CA LYS A 10 1.15 9.90 -1.32
C LYS A 10 1.28 9.33 -2.73
N ALA A 11 0.44 9.82 -3.63
CA ALA A 11 0.61 9.66 -5.06
C ALA A 11 0.91 11.02 -5.70
N ARG A 12 1.55 10.99 -6.87
CA ARG A 12 1.89 12.16 -7.67
C ARG A 12 1.60 11.83 -9.13
N ASP A 13 1.42 12.87 -9.94
CA ASP A 13 1.22 12.73 -11.39
C ASP A 13 -0.03 11.92 -11.76
N LEU A 14 -1.13 12.17 -11.04
CA LEU A 14 -2.42 11.57 -11.36
C LEU A 14 -3.15 12.38 -12.44
N PRO A 15 -4.04 11.76 -13.24
CA PRO A 15 -4.79 12.43 -14.30
C PRO A 15 -5.67 13.58 -13.78
N THR A 16 -6.19 14.42 -14.67
CA THR A 16 -6.96 15.63 -14.31
C THR A 16 -8.19 15.31 -13.45
N ASN A 17 -8.32 15.95 -12.29
CA ASN A 17 -9.41 15.79 -11.31
C ASN A 17 -9.73 14.34 -10.90
N PRO A 18 -8.75 13.60 -10.36
CA PRO A 18 -8.98 12.23 -9.94
C PRO A 18 -9.55 12.21 -8.52
N ASP A 19 -10.29 11.15 -8.23
CA ASP A 19 -10.70 10.72 -6.89
C ASP A 19 -9.88 9.48 -6.46
N PRO A 20 -8.54 9.59 -6.29
CA PRO A 20 -7.67 8.44 -6.15
C PRO A 20 -7.84 7.74 -4.81
N TYR A 21 -7.74 6.41 -4.85
CA TYR A 21 -7.61 5.55 -3.68
C TYR A 21 -6.61 4.43 -3.96
N VAL A 22 -5.93 3.98 -2.91
CA VAL A 22 -4.98 2.86 -2.97
C VAL A 22 -5.61 1.66 -2.30
N GLU A 23 -5.60 0.54 -3.01
CA GLU A 23 -6.02 -0.76 -2.52
C GLU A 23 -4.80 -1.62 -2.28
N VAL A 24 -4.63 -2.08 -1.04
CA VAL A 24 -3.53 -2.92 -0.60
C VAL A 24 -4.08 -4.32 -0.31
N LYS A 25 -3.68 -5.31 -1.08
CA LYS A 25 -4.13 -6.70 -0.97
C LYS A 25 -2.96 -7.60 -0.65
N LEU A 26 -3.16 -8.50 0.30
CA LEU A 26 -2.13 -9.43 0.77
C LEU A 26 -2.77 -10.78 1.08
N GLY A 27 -2.72 -11.68 0.09
CA GLY A 27 -3.48 -12.94 0.13
C GLY A 27 -4.98 -12.68 0.29
N ASN A 28 -5.53 -13.08 1.44
CA ASN A 28 -6.95 -12.90 1.79
C ASN A 28 -7.24 -11.55 2.46
N TYR A 29 -6.22 -10.79 2.84
CA TYR A 29 -6.39 -9.48 3.43
C TYR A 29 -6.47 -8.41 2.36
N LYS A 30 -7.38 -7.47 2.54
CA LYS A 30 -7.57 -6.34 1.63
C LYS A 30 -7.86 -5.09 2.45
N GLY A 31 -6.96 -4.11 2.36
CA GLY A 31 -7.12 -2.77 2.90
C GLY A 31 -7.33 -1.78 1.77
N LYS A 32 -8.12 -0.73 2.01
CA LYS A 32 -8.25 0.41 1.10
C LYS A 32 -7.95 1.67 1.87
N THR A 33 -7.31 2.63 1.23
CA THR A 33 -7.12 3.95 1.81
C THR A 33 -8.41 4.77 1.73
N GLN A 34 -8.44 5.90 2.43
CA GLN A 34 -9.44 6.93 2.16
C GLN A 34 -9.34 7.38 0.70
N ARG A 35 -10.44 7.85 0.13
CA ARG A 35 -10.44 8.53 -1.17
C ARG A 35 -10.26 10.03 -0.93
N PHE A 36 -9.60 10.71 -1.86
CA PHE A 36 -9.57 12.18 -1.89
C PHE A 36 -10.34 12.65 -3.09
N ASP A 37 -11.19 13.66 -2.95
CA ASP A 37 -11.95 14.18 -4.08
C ASP A 37 -11.18 15.30 -4.80
N ASN A 38 -11.10 15.24 -6.14
CA ASN A 38 -10.42 16.24 -7.00
C ASN A 38 -8.97 16.56 -6.59
N LYS A 39 -8.16 15.54 -6.28
CA LYS A 39 -6.78 15.75 -5.79
C LYS A 39 -5.76 14.96 -6.61
N THR A 40 -4.97 15.68 -7.40
CA THR A 40 -3.89 15.12 -8.25
C THR A 40 -2.66 14.66 -7.45
N SER A 41 -2.48 15.18 -6.23
CA SER A 41 -1.44 14.76 -5.28
C SER A 41 -2.05 14.42 -3.91
N PRO A 42 -2.77 13.28 -3.80
CA PRO A 42 -3.36 12.83 -2.56
C PRO A 42 -2.27 12.41 -1.56
N GLU A 43 -2.45 12.74 -0.29
CA GLU A 43 -1.54 12.37 0.79
C GLU A 43 -2.33 11.59 1.85
N TRP A 44 -2.28 10.27 1.75
CA TRP A 44 -3.02 9.40 2.67
C TRP A 44 -2.37 9.30 4.04
N ASN A 45 -1.04 9.23 4.08
CA ASN A 45 -0.28 8.93 5.30
C ASN A 45 -0.83 7.72 6.08
N GLN A 46 -1.42 6.75 5.37
CA GLN A 46 -2.14 5.64 5.98
C GLN A 46 -1.22 4.43 6.11
N VAL A 47 -1.24 3.79 7.27
CA VAL A 47 -0.43 2.61 7.56
C VAL A 47 -1.35 1.40 7.71
N PHE A 48 -1.06 0.35 6.96
CA PHE A 48 -1.67 -0.96 7.11
C PHE A 48 -0.66 -1.89 7.80
N ALA A 49 -1.10 -2.53 8.88
CA ALA A 49 -0.29 -3.51 9.59
C ALA A 49 -0.91 -4.90 9.37
N PHE A 50 -0.16 -5.78 8.72
CA PHE A 50 -0.59 -7.16 8.48
C PHE A 50 0.26 -8.12 9.32
N SER A 51 -0.39 -9.01 10.06
CA SER A 51 0.31 -10.00 10.89
C SER A 51 0.84 -11.15 10.04
N LYS A 52 2.16 -11.40 10.04
CA LYS A 52 2.80 -12.48 9.25
C LYS A 52 2.18 -13.85 9.53
N HIS A 53 1.70 -14.08 10.75
CA HIS A 53 1.01 -15.33 11.13
C HIS A 53 -0.34 -15.53 10.44
N LYS A 54 -1.04 -14.47 10.08
CA LYS A 54 -2.36 -14.57 9.44
C LYS A 54 -2.28 -14.60 7.92
N ILE A 55 -1.11 -14.29 7.37
CA ILE A 55 -0.89 -14.17 5.94
C ILE A 55 -0.33 -15.49 5.41
N HIS A 56 -1.09 -16.18 4.57
CA HIS A 56 -0.62 -17.36 3.86
C HIS A 56 0.01 -17.04 2.48
N SER A 57 -0.05 -15.78 2.05
CA SER A 57 0.46 -15.35 0.75
C SER A 57 1.71 -14.50 0.91
N SER A 58 2.75 -14.82 0.16
CA SER A 58 4.00 -14.07 0.18
C SER A 58 4.00 -12.88 -0.78
N THR A 59 2.85 -12.51 -1.37
CA THR A 59 2.79 -11.45 -2.38
C THR A 59 1.82 -10.35 -1.95
N LEU A 60 2.35 -9.13 -1.84
CA LEU A 60 1.62 -7.89 -1.57
C LEU A 60 1.27 -7.21 -2.90
N GLU A 61 0.00 -7.10 -3.23
CA GLU A 61 -0.49 -6.32 -4.37
C GLU A 61 -0.96 -4.95 -3.90
N VAL A 62 -0.40 -3.88 -4.47
CA VAL A 62 -0.83 -2.51 -4.24
C VAL A 62 -1.35 -1.96 -5.55
N SER A 63 -2.63 -1.59 -5.60
CA SER A 63 -3.30 -1.06 -6.78
C SER A 63 -3.77 0.36 -6.53
N VAL A 64 -3.50 1.26 -7.46
CA VAL A 64 -4.01 2.63 -7.45
C VAL A 64 -5.20 2.68 -8.42
N ARG A 65 -6.32 3.19 -7.92
CA ARG A 65 -7.55 3.35 -8.68
C ARG A 65 -8.09 4.75 -8.48
N ASP A 66 -8.75 5.24 -9.50
CA ASP A 66 -9.43 6.51 -9.52
C ASP A 66 -10.94 6.27 -9.44
N LYS A 67 -11.59 6.82 -8.42
CA LYS A 67 -13.01 6.58 -8.18
C LYS A 67 -13.86 7.56 -8.98
N GLU A 68 -14.21 7.20 -10.20
CA GLU A 68 -15.06 8.05 -11.01
C GLU A 68 -16.48 8.16 -10.42
N THR A 69 -16.93 9.40 -10.16
CA THR A 69 -18.28 9.67 -9.62
C THR A 69 -19.39 9.28 -10.62
N LEU A 70 -19.09 9.26 -11.91
CA LEU A 70 -20.03 9.03 -13.01
C LEU A 70 -19.66 7.82 -13.89
N GLY A 71 -19.14 6.75 -13.29
CA GLY A 71 -18.82 5.55 -14.07
C GLY A 71 -18.15 4.43 -13.29
N ARG A 72 -17.30 3.67 -13.99
CA ARG A 72 -16.48 2.59 -13.39
C ARG A 72 -15.17 3.19 -12.92
N ASP A 73 -14.73 2.80 -11.72
CA ASP A 73 -13.42 3.19 -11.21
C ASP A 73 -12.33 2.94 -12.26
N ASN A 74 -11.58 3.99 -12.61
CA ASN A 74 -10.51 3.88 -13.56
C ASN A 74 -9.27 3.27 -12.88
N PHE A 75 -8.75 2.19 -13.46
CA PHE A 75 -7.57 1.54 -12.92
C PHE A 75 -6.32 2.25 -13.42
N LEU A 76 -5.60 2.91 -12.52
CA LEU A 76 -4.39 3.66 -12.88
C LEU A 76 -3.16 2.77 -12.94
N GLY A 77 -3.07 1.80 -12.04
CA GLY A 77 -1.95 0.86 -12.03
C GLY A 77 -1.91 -0.05 -10.83
N ARG A 78 -1.05 -1.06 -10.89
CA ARG A 78 -0.74 -1.94 -9.76
C ARG A 78 0.72 -2.28 -9.73
N ILE A 79 1.19 -2.59 -8.55
CA ILE A 79 2.51 -3.15 -8.29
C ILE A 79 2.37 -4.33 -7.35
N GLN A 80 3.19 -5.35 -7.54
CA GLN A 80 3.24 -6.51 -6.67
C GLN A 80 4.64 -6.58 -6.04
N PHE A 81 4.68 -6.89 -4.76
CA PHE A 81 5.91 -7.05 -3.99
C PHE A 81 5.94 -8.44 -3.37
N ASP A 82 7.05 -9.15 -3.54
CA ASP A 82 7.28 -10.39 -2.83
C ASP A 82 7.83 -10.11 -1.42
N LEU A 83 7.13 -10.59 -0.41
CA LEU A 83 7.52 -10.48 1.00
C LEU A 83 8.87 -11.14 1.28
N ASN A 84 9.29 -12.09 0.44
CA ASN A 84 10.60 -12.73 0.55
C ASN A 84 11.73 -11.76 0.18
N GLU A 85 11.47 -10.78 -0.69
CA GLU A 85 12.45 -9.76 -1.09
C GLU A 85 12.47 -8.58 -0.13
N ILE A 86 11.46 -8.43 0.73
CA ILE A 86 11.42 -7.35 1.72
C ILE A 86 12.37 -7.72 2.87
N PRO A 87 13.51 -7.02 3.03
CA PRO A 87 14.41 -7.27 4.14
C PRO A 87 13.65 -7.02 5.44
N THR A 88 13.69 -7.99 6.34
CA THR A 88 13.22 -7.76 7.70
C THR A 88 14.12 -6.70 8.31
N ARG A 89 13.53 -5.62 8.85
CA ARG A 89 14.32 -4.68 9.66
C ARG A 89 15.04 -5.48 10.73
N LEU A 90 16.36 -5.57 10.62
CA LEU A 90 17.19 -6.18 11.64
C LEU A 90 16.99 -5.35 12.93
N PRO A 91 16.93 -5.99 14.11
CA PRO A 91 16.92 -5.25 15.36
C PRO A 91 18.16 -4.34 15.42
N PRO A 92 18.07 -3.17 16.08
CA PRO A 92 19.19 -2.24 16.21
C PRO A 92 20.41 -2.80 16.98
N ASP A 93 20.33 -3.99 17.58
CA ASP A 93 21.46 -4.67 18.22
C ASP A 93 22.27 -5.50 17.22
N SER A 94 23.05 -4.84 16.37
CA SER A 94 24.24 -5.46 15.78
C SER A 94 25.47 -5.02 16.58
N PRO A 95 26.14 -5.92 17.34
CA PRO A 95 27.23 -5.58 18.25
C PRO A 95 28.58 -5.25 17.54
N LEU A 96 28.57 -4.74 16.31
CA LEU A 96 29.81 -4.42 15.54
C LEU A 96 30.26 -2.96 15.66
N THR A 97 29.88 -2.26 16.73
CA THR A 97 30.52 -1.01 17.15
C THR A 97 31.15 -1.27 18.51
N HIS A 98 32.42 -1.68 18.47
CA HIS A 98 33.36 -1.57 19.58
C HIS A 98 34.75 -1.30 19.02
#